data_AF-A0A2T1EDN6-F1
#
_entry.id   AF-A0A2T1EDN6-F1
#
_cell.length_a   1.000
_cell.length_b   1.000
_cell.length_c   1.000
_cell.angle_alpha   90.00
_cell.angle_beta   90.00
_cell.angle_gamma   90.00
#
_symmetry.space_group_name_H-M   'P 1'
#
loop_
_entity.id
_entity.type
_entity.pdbx_description
1 polymer ?
#
loop_
_entity_poly.entity_id
_entity_poly.type
_entity_poly.pdbx_seq_one_letter_code
_entity_poly.pdbx_strand_id
1 'polypeptide(L)'
;MLAPNICGYAGEQIFDKQLKAAKLPKVKLDSLQLIKIAQSSSIGQERISYAMPYLLSEYGKQWGKKFIIDWQDVPASVILDYVYGVDQLFTFRGWTIGIDVTVNPDAIADKSDKLKRLKLLLSAIGIDFSAIALISKTCTTEETTAALRLIIKGATVVEL
;
A
#
# COMPACT_ATOMS: atom_id res chain seq x y z
N MET A 1 19.52 9.99 -23.09
CA MET A 1 18.85 10.94 -22.17
C MET A 1 18.51 10.13 -20.93
N LEU A 2 19.24 10.30 -19.83
CA LEU A 2 18.97 9.57 -18.60
C LEU A 2 17.59 10.02 -18.10
N ALA A 3 16.66 9.09 -17.92
CA ALA A 3 15.38 9.41 -17.29
C ALA A 3 15.67 10.10 -15.94
N PRO A 4 14.96 11.17 -15.57
CA PRO A 4 15.13 11.78 -14.26
C PRO A 4 14.96 10.69 -13.20
N ASN A 5 15.87 10.60 -12.23
CA ASN A 5 15.73 9.69 -11.09
C ASN A 5 14.44 10.06 -10.35
N ILE A 6 13.36 9.33 -10.61
CA ILE A 6 12.08 9.49 -9.92
C ILE A 6 12.31 8.98 -8.49
N CYS A 7 12.10 9.84 -7.48
CA CYS A 7 12.13 9.39 -6.09
C CYS A 7 10.82 8.66 -5.73
N GLY A 8 10.81 7.84 -4.67
CA GLY A 8 9.65 7.01 -4.31
C GLY A 8 8.33 7.79 -4.24
N TYR A 9 8.34 8.91 -3.53
CA TYR A 9 7.18 9.81 -3.41
C TYR A 9 6.70 10.35 -4.76
N ALA A 10 7.61 10.69 -5.67
CA ALA A 10 7.24 11.12 -7.02
C ALA A 10 6.61 9.97 -7.82
N GLY A 11 7.09 8.73 -7.65
CA GLY A 11 6.51 7.53 -8.26
C GLY A 11 5.07 7.31 -7.81
N GLU A 12 4.81 7.38 -6.50
CA GLU A 12 3.46 7.28 -5.93
C GLU A 12 2.53 8.36 -6.48
N GLN A 13 2.99 9.61 -6.56
CA GLN A 13 2.19 10.71 -7.10
C GLN A 13 1.88 10.54 -8.60
N ILE A 14 2.85 10.06 -9.39
CA ILE A 14 2.64 9.75 -10.81
C ILE A 14 1.51 8.72 -10.93
N PHE A 15 1.57 7.64 -10.15
CA PHE A 15 0.57 6.58 -10.20
C PHE A 15 -0.81 7.05 -9.69
N ASP A 16 -0.88 7.73 -8.54
CA ASP A 16 -2.12 8.30 -7.98
C ASP A 16 -2.80 9.27 -8.95
N LYS A 17 -2.02 10.09 -9.68
CA LYS A 17 -2.55 10.96 -10.73
C LYS A 17 -3.25 10.17 -11.83
N GLN A 18 -2.70 9.05 -12.27
CA GLN A 18 -3.33 8.22 -13.30
C GLN A 18 -4.57 7.49 -12.77
N LEU A 19 -4.57 7.01 -11.52
CA LEU A 19 -5.75 6.43 -10.89
C LEU A 19 -6.91 7.44 -10.82
N LYS A 20 -6.60 8.70 -10.45
CA LYS A 20 -7.56 9.81 -10.43
C LYS A 20 -8.07 10.15 -11.82
N ALA A 21 -7.19 10.21 -12.82
CA ALA A 21 -7.57 10.46 -14.22
C ALA A 21 -8.49 9.36 -14.77
N ALA A 22 -8.22 8.09 -14.43
CA ALA A 22 -9.08 6.94 -14.72
C ALA A 22 -10.39 6.92 -13.90
N LYS A 23 -10.60 7.87 -12.98
CA LYS A 23 -11.76 7.97 -12.07
C LYS A 23 -11.99 6.69 -11.27
N LEU A 24 -10.92 6.05 -10.82
CA LEU A 24 -11.01 4.83 -10.01
C LEU A 24 -11.41 5.18 -8.57
N PRO A 25 -12.51 4.61 -8.04
CA PRO A 25 -12.92 4.89 -6.67
C PRO A 25 -11.89 4.37 -5.67
N LYS A 26 -11.46 5.23 -4.73
CA LYS A 26 -10.65 4.79 -3.59
C LYS A 26 -11.53 4.02 -2.60
N VAL A 27 -10.99 2.93 -2.05
CA VAL A 27 -11.64 2.23 -0.94
C VAL A 27 -11.33 2.99 0.34
N LYS A 28 -12.38 3.29 1.11
CA LYS A 28 -12.23 3.90 2.43
C LYS A 28 -12.27 2.80 3.47
N LEU A 29 -11.24 2.74 4.29
CA LEU A 29 -11.13 1.82 5.43
C LEU A 29 -11.08 2.61 6.72
N ASP A 30 -11.57 1.99 7.78
CA ASP A 30 -11.53 2.54 9.13
C ASP A 30 -10.23 2.13 9.85
N SER A 31 -9.54 3.10 10.46
CA SER A 31 -8.26 2.89 11.12
C SER A 31 -8.36 1.88 12.27
N LEU A 32 -9.42 1.94 13.08
CA LEU A 32 -9.61 1.03 14.21
C LEU A 32 -9.89 -0.39 13.72
N GLN A 33 -10.72 -0.53 12.67
CA GLN A 33 -10.98 -1.82 12.05
C GLN A 33 -9.71 -2.44 11.48
N LEU A 34 -8.86 -1.66 10.80
CA LEU A 34 -7.58 -2.12 10.27
C LEU A 34 -6.68 -2.68 11.37
N ILE A 35 -6.54 -1.97 12.49
CA ILE A 35 -5.71 -2.44 13.61
C ILE A 35 -6.33 -3.65 14.28
N LYS A 36 -7.65 -3.67 14.47
CA LYS A 36 -8.36 -4.83 15.05
C LYS A 36 -8.15 -6.10 14.21
N ILE A 37 -8.23 -5.99 12.87
CA ILE A 37 -7.98 -7.10 11.96
C ILE A 37 -6.51 -7.54 12.05
N ALA A 38 -5.56 -6.61 12.02
CA ALA A 38 -4.14 -6.94 12.14
C ALA A 38 -3.82 -7.63 13.49
N GLN A 39 -4.38 -7.15 14.60
CA GLN A 39 -4.22 -7.76 15.93
C GLN A 39 -4.78 -9.18 16.03
N SER A 40 -5.74 -9.55 15.17
CA SER A 40 -6.36 -10.88 15.20
C SER A 40 -5.50 -12.00 14.59
N SER A 41 -4.33 -11.66 14.02
CA SER A 41 -3.43 -12.62 13.39
C SER A 41 -1.98 -12.44 13.87
N SER A 42 -1.21 -13.52 13.93
CA SER A 42 0.21 -13.47 14.33
C SER A 42 1.03 -12.57 13.39
N ILE A 43 0.82 -12.69 12.08
CA ILE A 43 1.49 -11.85 11.08
C ILE A 43 1.12 -10.37 11.22
N GLY A 44 -0.15 -10.05 11.51
CA GLY A 44 -0.55 -8.66 11.71
C GLY A 44 0.03 -8.07 13.01
N GLN A 45 0.13 -8.86 14.08
CA GLN A 45 0.83 -8.44 15.32
C GLN A 45 2.32 -8.20 15.07
N GLU A 46 2.97 -9.07 14.30
CA GLU A 46 4.36 -8.89 13.84
C GLU A 46 4.51 -7.57 13.07
N ARG A 47 3.62 -7.29 12.10
CA ARG A 47 3.63 -6.05 11.31
C ARG A 47 3.39 -4.80 12.15
N ILE A 48 2.44 -4.83 13.09
CA ILE A 48 2.22 -3.72 14.03
C ILE A 48 3.49 -3.48 14.85
N SER A 49 4.13 -4.54 15.34
CA SER A 49 5.36 -4.42 16.13
C SER A 49 6.50 -3.79 15.33
N TYR A 50 6.66 -4.15 14.06
CA TYR A 50 7.64 -3.53 13.17
C TYR A 50 7.32 -2.06 12.84
N ALA A 51 6.03 -1.73 12.68
CA ALA A 51 5.58 -0.36 12.41
C ALA A 51 5.69 0.56 13.63
N MET A 52 5.65 0.00 14.85
CA MET A 52 5.50 0.74 16.10
C MET A 52 6.54 1.85 16.31
N PRO A 53 7.84 1.67 16.05
CA PRO A 53 8.82 2.74 16.25
C PRO A 53 8.54 3.97 15.37
N TYR A 54 8.16 3.74 14.10
CA TYR A 54 7.81 4.80 13.16
C TYR A 54 6.52 5.50 13.58
N LEU A 55 5.48 4.72 13.90
CA LEU A 55 4.20 5.26 14.32
C LEU A 55 4.29 6.05 15.63
N LEU A 56 5.11 5.62 16.60
CA LEU A 56 5.35 6.37 17.83
C LEU A 56 6.11 7.68 17.56
N SER A 57 6.99 7.70 16.57
CA SER A 57 7.74 8.92 16.23
C SER A 57 6.86 10.02 15.62
N GLU A 58 5.84 9.62 14.85
CA GLU A 58 4.96 10.54 14.13
C GLU A 58 3.66 10.85 14.89
N TYR A 59 3.06 9.85 15.53
CA TYR A 59 1.73 9.91 16.16
C TYR A 59 1.75 9.64 17.67
N GLY A 60 2.93 9.40 18.24
CA GLY A 60 3.08 9.11 19.66
C GLY A 60 2.69 10.30 20.53
N LYS A 61 1.84 10.04 21.51
CA LYS A 61 1.44 11.01 22.54
C LYS A 61 2.02 10.58 23.87
N GLN A 62 2.57 11.54 24.61
CA GLN A 62 3.00 11.28 25.97
C GLN A 62 1.78 11.17 26.90
N TRP A 63 1.62 10.02 27.53
CA TRP A 63 0.62 9.78 28.57
C TRP A 63 1.32 9.39 29.87
N GLY A 64 1.52 10.37 30.75
CA GLY A 64 2.35 10.23 31.94
C GLY A 64 3.81 9.92 31.57
N LYS A 65 4.30 8.74 31.94
CA LYS A 65 5.68 8.27 31.67
C LYS A 65 5.81 7.39 30.43
N LYS A 66 4.71 7.14 29.69
CA LYS A 66 4.70 6.26 28.51
C LYS A 66 4.36 7.06 27.26
N PHE A 67 4.90 6.64 26.12
CA PHE A 67 4.39 7.05 24.81
C PHE A 67 3.36 6.03 24.35
N ILE A 68 2.19 6.53 23.94
CA ILE A 68 1.09 5.71 23.43
C ILE A 68 0.63 6.24 22.09
N ILE A 69 -0.01 5.39 21.29
CA ILE A 69 -0.70 5.77 20.07
C ILE A 69 -2.20 5.72 20.33
N ASP A 70 -2.89 6.79 19.97
CA ASP A 70 -4.33 6.74 19.76
C ASP A 70 -4.59 6.42 18.28
N TRP A 71 -5.09 5.22 18.02
CA TRP A 71 -5.31 4.73 16.65
C TRP A 71 -6.37 5.52 15.89
N GLN A 72 -7.20 6.32 16.57
CA GLN A 72 -8.15 7.22 15.90
C GLN A 72 -7.44 8.38 15.20
N ASP A 73 -6.26 8.77 15.68
CA ASP A 73 -5.48 9.88 15.11
C ASP A 73 -4.55 9.42 13.99
N VAL A 74 -4.37 8.11 13.81
CA VAL A 74 -3.53 7.56 12.74
C VAL A 74 -4.37 7.38 11.47
N PRO A 75 -4.04 8.04 10.36
CA PRO A 75 -4.78 7.87 9.10
C PRO A 75 -4.75 6.43 8.60
N ALA A 76 -5.86 5.94 8.05
CA ALA A 76 -5.94 4.59 7.50
C ALA A 76 -4.89 4.33 6.41
N SER A 77 -4.53 5.35 5.61
CA SER A 77 -3.46 5.25 4.61
C SER A 77 -2.10 4.94 5.23
N VAL A 78 -1.79 5.51 6.40
CA VAL A 78 -0.55 5.28 7.12
C VAL A 78 -0.51 3.86 7.69
N ILE A 79 -1.65 3.37 8.18
CA ILE A 79 -1.77 1.98 8.64
C ILE A 79 -1.64 1.01 7.46
N LEU A 80 -2.24 1.32 6.30
CA LEU A 80 -2.12 0.50 5.09
C LEU A 80 -0.68 0.38 4.62
N ASP A 81 0.08 1.46 4.61
CA ASP A 81 1.50 1.43 4.26
C ASP A 81 2.31 0.64 5.30
N TYR A 82 2.39 1.11 6.54
CA TYR A 82 3.30 0.53 7.53
C TYR A 82 2.91 -0.90 7.93
N VAL A 83 1.62 -1.20 8.09
CA VAL A 83 1.17 -2.52 8.56
C VAL A 83 0.91 -3.47 7.41
N TYR A 84 0.19 -3.02 6.38
CA TYR A 84 -0.27 -3.87 5.27
C TYR A 84 0.65 -3.82 4.04
N GLY A 85 1.59 -2.88 3.97
CA GLY A 85 2.52 -2.75 2.84
C GLY A 85 1.82 -2.34 1.53
N VAL A 86 0.80 -1.49 1.60
CA VAL A 86 0.00 -1.03 0.45
C VAL A 86 -0.07 0.49 0.42
N ASP A 87 0.37 1.09 -0.68
CA ASP A 87 0.38 2.54 -0.88
C ASP A 87 -0.94 3.04 -1.47
N GLN A 88 -1.53 2.28 -2.39
CA GLN A 88 -2.78 2.65 -3.06
C GLN A 88 -3.81 1.53 -2.95
N LEU A 89 -5.04 1.91 -2.61
CA LEU A 89 -6.17 1.00 -2.48
C LEU A 89 -7.40 1.57 -3.19
N PHE A 90 -7.90 0.85 -4.19
CA PHE A 90 -9.00 1.30 -5.05
C PHE A 90 -9.79 0.13 -5.64
N THR A 91 -10.96 0.42 -6.18
CA THR A 91 -11.78 -0.56 -6.91
C THR A 91 -11.58 -0.44 -8.41
N PHE A 92 -11.42 -1.57 -9.09
CA PHE A 92 -11.35 -1.66 -10.54
C PHE A 92 -12.15 -2.86 -11.04
N ARG A 93 -13.18 -2.60 -11.87
CA ARG A 93 -14.06 -3.63 -12.45
C ARG A 93 -14.68 -4.59 -11.41
N GLY A 94 -15.09 -4.05 -10.27
CA GLY A 94 -15.70 -4.82 -9.17
C GLY A 94 -14.71 -5.48 -8.21
N TRP A 95 -13.40 -5.39 -8.48
CA TRP A 95 -12.35 -5.94 -7.63
C TRP A 95 -11.67 -4.84 -6.81
N THR A 96 -11.36 -5.14 -5.56
CA THR A 96 -10.51 -4.31 -4.70
C THR A 96 -9.04 -4.63 -4.95
N ILE A 97 -8.28 -3.63 -5.36
CA ILE A 97 -6.86 -3.77 -5.72
C ILE A 97 -6.01 -2.94 -4.75
N GLY A 98 -5.02 -3.59 -4.14
CA GLY A 98 -3.94 -2.97 -3.36
C GLY A 98 -2.64 -2.92 -4.15
N ILE A 99 -1.98 -1.77 -4.21
CA ILE A 99 -0.70 -1.60 -4.92
C ILE A 99 0.37 -1.11 -3.96
N ASP A 100 1.53 -1.77 -3.99
CA ASP A 100 2.79 -1.30 -3.40
C ASP A 100 3.64 -0.68 -4.54
N VAL A 101 3.83 0.63 -4.51
CA VAL A 101 4.56 1.37 -5.54
C VAL A 101 6.05 1.33 -5.23
N THR A 102 6.87 1.20 -6.26
CA THR A 102 8.33 1.31 -6.13
C THR A 102 8.91 1.97 -7.35
N VAL A 103 9.99 2.72 -7.16
CA VAL A 103 10.86 3.21 -8.24
C VAL A 103 12.17 2.43 -8.27
N ASN A 104 12.42 1.59 -7.26
CA ASN A 104 13.61 0.78 -7.13
C ASN A 104 13.34 -0.64 -7.67
N PRO A 105 13.93 -1.03 -8.82
CA PRO A 105 13.77 -2.37 -9.37
C PRO A 105 14.39 -3.46 -8.47
N ASP A 106 15.45 -3.13 -7.73
CA ASP A 106 16.14 -4.09 -6.84
C ASP A 106 15.26 -4.48 -5.64
N ALA A 107 14.26 -3.66 -5.30
CA ALA A 107 13.34 -3.92 -4.19
C ALA A 107 12.15 -4.83 -4.57
N ILE A 108 11.98 -5.19 -5.85
CA ILE A 108 10.81 -5.94 -6.32
C ILE A 108 10.74 -7.33 -5.68
N ALA A 109 11.86 -8.04 -5.59
CA ALA A 109 11.90 -9.38 -5.01
C ALA A 109 11.41 -9.36 -3.55
N ASP A 110 12.02 -8.49 -2.74
CA ASP A 110 11.68 -8.34 -1.32
C ASP A 110 10.23 -7.88 -1.11
N LYS A 111 9.76 -6.89 -1.89
CA LYS A 111 8.36 -6.45 -1.84
C LYS A 111 7.41 -7.57 -2.26
N SER A 112 7.77 -8.40 -3.24
CA SER A 112 6.92 -9.48 -3.74
C SER A 112 6.76 -10.57 -2.71
N ASP A 113 7.86 -10.96 -2.06
CA ASP A 113 7.84 -11.94 -0.98
C ASP A 113 7.11 -11.43 0.26
N LYS A 114 7.25 -10.13 0.58
CA LYS A 114 6.43 -9.45 1.59
C LYS A 114 4.94 -9.56 1.25
N LEU A 115 4.50 -9.17 0.05
CA LEU A 115 3.08 -9.25 -0.34
C LEU A 115 2.53 -10.69 -0.31
N LYS A 116 3.32 -11.68 -0.74
CA LYS A 116 2.92 -13.10 -0.65
C LYS A 116 2.68 -13.52 0.80
N ARG A 117 3.56 -13.14 1.73
CA ARG A 117 3.40 -13.41 3.17
C ARG A 117 2.17 -12.70 3.75
N LEU A 118 1.86 -11.50 3.26
CA LEU A 118 0.72 -10.70 3.72
C LEU A 118 -0.61 -11.08 3.08
N LYS A 119 -0.64 -12.00 2.11
CA LYS A 119 -1.86 -12.35 1.34
C LYS A 119 -3.10 -12.60 2.20
N LEU A 120 -2.98 -13.38 3.27
CA LEU A 120 -4.12 -13.67 4.16
C LEU A 120 -4.59 -12.43 4.93
N LEU A 121 -3.65 -11.59 5.35
CA LEU A 121 -3.95 -10.35 6.05
C LEU A 121 -4.61 -9.31 5.11
N LEU A 122 -4.13 -9.21 3.86
CA LEU A 122 -4.71 -8.36 2.82
C LEU A 122 -6.13 -8.82 2.46
N SER A 123 -6.34 -10.14 2.32
CA SER A 123 -7.66 -10.69 2.06
C SER A 123 -8.64 -10.42 3.22
N ALA A 124 -8.17 -10.42 4.47
CA ALA A 124 -9.01 -10.12 5.64
C ALA A 124 -9.56 -8.68 5.66
N ILE A 125 -8.91 -7.75 4.96
CA ILE A 125 -9.41 -6.36 4.77
C ILE A 125 -10.13 -6.15 3.43
N GLY A 126 -10.43 -7.24 2.71
CA GLY A 126 -11.21 -7.22 1.48
C GLY A 126 -10.40 -6.89 0.22
N ILE A 127 -9.07 -7.05 0.23
CA ILE A 127 -8.25 -6.92 -0.98
C ILE A 127 -8.31 -8.22 -1.77
N ASP A 128 -8.79 -8.13 -3.01
CA ASP A 128 -8.89 -9.28 -3.93
C ASP A 128 -7.56 -9.54 -4.64
N PHE A 129 -6.91 -8.47 -5.11
CA PHE A 129 -5.63 -8.53 -5.80
C PHE A 129 -4.64 -7.55 -5.19
N SER A 130 -3.40 -8.00 -5.02
CA SER A 130 -2.29 -7.15 -4.60
C SER A 130 -1.13 -7.28 -5.58
N ALA A 131 -0.52 -6.16 -5.95
CA ALA A 131 0.61 -6.16 -6.88
C ALA A 131 1.61 -5.04 -6.58
N ILE A 132 2.80 -5.17 -7.16
CA ILE A 132 3.82 -4.13 -7.15
C ILE A 132 3.74 -3.36 -8.46
N ALA A 133 3.74 -2.03 -8.37
CA ALA A 133 3.90 -1.16 -9.54
C ALA A 133 5.31 -0.57 -9.53
N LEU A 134 6.17 -1.02 -10.45
CA LEU A 134 7.46 -0.38 -10.69
C LEU A 134 7.23 0.84 -11.59
N ILE A 135 7.49 2.03 -11.08
CA ILE A 135 7.40 3.29 -11.84
C ILE A 135 8.80 3.71 -12.26
N SER A 136 9.13 3.45 -13.52
CA SER A 136 10.42 3.77 -14.14
C SER A 136 10.39 5.08 -14.93
N LYS A 137 9.19 5.52 -15.32
CA LYS A 137 8.93 6.71 -16.12
C LYS A 137 7.56 7.29 -15.80
N THR A 138 7.23 8.43 -16.40
CA THR A 138 5.85 8.89 -16.42
C THR A 138 5.00 7.92 -17.24
N CYS A 139 3.89 7.46 -16.69
CA CYS A 139 2.93 6.60 -17.39
C CYS A 139 1.63 7.33 -17.71
N THR A 140 0.93 6.86 -18.74
CA THR A 140 -0.40 7.35 -19.13
C THR A 140 -1.52 6.63 -18.38
N THR A 141 -2.73 7.17 -18.49
CA THR A 141 -3.94 6.54 -17.94
C THR A 141 -4.22 5.20 -18.65
N GLU A 142 -3.93 5.10 -19.95
CA GLU A 142 -4.09 3.89 -20.76
C GLU A 142 -3.08 2.80 -20.33
N GLU A 143 -1.80 3.15 -20.17
CA GLU A 143 -0.75 2.24 -19.68
C GLU A 143 -1.12 1.71 -18.28
N THR A 144 -1.52 2.62 -17.38
CA THR A 144 -1.98 2.27 -16.03
C THR A 144 -3.18 1.31 -16.09
N THR A 145 -4.19 1.61 -16.90
CA THR A 145 -5.38 0.76 -17.03
C THR A 145 -5.04 -0.62 -17.63
N ALA A 146 -4.09 -0.69 -18.58
CA ALA A 146 -3.62 -1.95 -19.13
C ALA A 146 -2.92 -2.80 -18.06
N ALA A 147 -2.05 -2.19 -17.23
CA ALA A 147 -1.42 -2.86 -16.10
C ALA A 147 -2.45 -3.39 -15.09
N LEU A 148 -3.48 -2.63 -14.74
CA LEU A 148 -4.56 -3.11 -13.87
C LEU A 148 -5.30 -4.33 -14.44
N ARG A 149 -5.48 -4.40 -15.77
CA ARG A 149 -6.06 -5.59 -16.42
C ARG A 149 -5.16 -6.82 -16.31
N LEU A 150 -3.85 -6.64 -16.26
CA LEU A 150 -2.91 -7.75 -16.02
C LEU A 150 -2.99 -8.22 -14.57
N ILE A 151 -3.15 -7.29 -13.62
CA ILE A 151 -3.25 -7.60 -12.19
C ILE A 151 -4.47 -8.47 -11.90
N ILE A 152 -5.65 -8.12 -12.42
CA ILE A 152 -6.86 -8.95 -12.25
C ILE A 152 -6.78 -10.30 -13.00
N LYS A 153 -5.78 -10.49 -13.87
CA LYS A 153 -5.45 -11.78 -14.52
C LYS A 153 -4.36 -12.56 -13.76
N GLY A 154 -3.90 -12.05 -12.62
CA GLY A 154 -2.93 -12.72 -11.75
C GLY A 154 -1.51 -12.17 -11.81
N ALA A 155 -1.24 -11.07 -12.54
CA ALA A 155 0.06 -10.43 -12.48
C ALA A 155 0.29 -9.81 -11.08
N THR A 156 1.40 -10.14 -10.44
CA THR A 156 1.79 -9.62 -9.11
C THR A 156 2.80 -8.49 -9.20
N VAL A 157 3.36 -8.24 -10.38
CA VAL A 157 4.27 -7.14 -10.67
C VAL A 157 3.89 -6.56 -12.03
N VAL A 158 3.84 -5.24 -12.12
CA VAL A 158 3.65 -4.49 -13.36
C VAL A 158 4.68 -3.37 -13.43
N GLU A 159 5.20 -3.13 -14.63
CA GLU A 159 6.17 -2.07 -14.89
C GLU A 159 5.48 -0.95 -15.69
N LEU A 160 5.72 0.29 -15.28
CA LEU A 160 5.11 1.51 -15.80
C LEU A 160 6.14 2.60 -16.05
#